data_AF-A0A699RDS0-F1
#
_entry.id   AF-A0A699RDS0-F1
#
_cell.length_a   1.000
_cell.length_b   1.000
_cell.length_c   1.000
_cell.angle_alpha   90.00
_cell.angle_beta   90.00
_cell.angle_gamma   90.00
#
_symmetry.space_group_name_H-M   'P 1'
#
loop_
_entity.id
_entity.type
_entity.pdbx_description
1 polymer ?
#
loop_
_entity_poly.entity_id
_entity_poly.type
_entity_poly.pdbx_seq_one_letter_code
_entity_poly.pdbx_strand_id
1 'polypeptide(L)'
;IPLPNGDILEVHGERLKGNLKQLKTMKVNESKLKDIPVVREFPDVFPEDLSGLPPSREVEFRIDLIHGAMPVAKSPYQLAPTKMQELANQLKELQDKGFI
;
A
#
# COMPACT_ATOMS: atom_id res chain seq x y z
N ILE A 1 4.31 -10.51 -19.96
CA ILE A 1 2.93 -11.06 -20.00
C ILE A 1 2.64 -11.40 -21.46
N PRO A 2 2.36 -12.65 -21.81
CA PRO A 2 2.09 -13.02 -23.21
C PRO A 2 0.76 -12.40 -23.64
N LEU A 3 0.77 -11.72 -24.79
CA LEU A 3 -0.41 -11.11 -25.38
C LEU A 3 -1.09 -12.06 -26.39
N PRO A 4 -2.38 -11.83 -26.73
CA PRO A 4 -3.16 -12.72 -27.61
C PRO A 4 -2.58 -12.88 -29.02
N ASN A 5 -1.72 -11.96 -29.46
CA ASN A 5 -1.04 -11.96 -30.75
C ASN A 5 0.33 -12.68 -30.73
N GLY A 6 0.72 -13.28 -29.60
CA GLY A 6 1.98 -14.03 -29.47
C GLY A 6 3.18 -13.17 -29.07
N ASP A 7 3.01 -11.86 -29.00
CA ASP A 7 4.05 -10.95 -28.52
C ASP A 7 4.19 -11.03 -27.00
N ILE A 8 5.42 -10.88 -26.52
CA ILE A 8 5.74 -10.85 -25.10
C ILE A 8 5.86 -9.39 -24.67
N LEU A 9 5.01 -8.94 -23.74
CA LEU A 9 5.22 -7.67 -23.06
C LEU A 9 6.52 -7.74 -22.26
N GLU A 10 7.56 -7.08 -22.76
CA GLU A 10 8.79 -6.76 -22.07
C GLU A 10 8.59 -5.45 -21.28
N VAL A 11 8.43 -5.59 -19.97
CA VAL A 11 8.30 -4.44 -19.07
C VAL A 11 9.71 -4.00 -18.69
N HIS A 12 10.21 -2.95 -19.33
CA HIS A 12 11.41 -2.26 -18.88
C HIS A 12 11.08 -1.45 -17.62
N GLY A 13 11.12 -2.13 -16.47
CA GLY A 13 11.16 -1.44 -15.19
C GLY A 13 12.55 -0.82 -15.02
N GLU A 14 12.65 0.51 -15.10
CA GLU A 14 13.83 1.18 -14.55
C GLU A 14 13.92 0.83 -13.06
N ARG A 15 14.93 0.05 -12.68
CA ARG A 15 15.24 -0.19 -11.28
C ARG A 15 15.78 1.12 -10.71
N LEU A 16 14.90 1.94 -10.15
CA LEU A 16 15.33 3.01 -9.26
C LEU A 16 16.24 2.34 -8.21
N LYS A 17 17.53 2.69 -8.18
CA LYS A 17 18.42 2.39 -7.05
C LYS A 17 17.98 3.26 -5.87
N GLY A 18 16.73 3.06 -5.44
CA GLY A 18 16.04 3.83 -4.42
C GLY A 18 16.17 3.11 -3.09
N ASN A 19 16.80 3.78 -2.15
CA ASN A 19 16.84 3.39 -0.74
C ASN A 19 15.41 3.07 -0.24
N LEU A 20 15.17 1.83 0.22
CA LEU A 20 13.86 1.32 0.67
C LEU A 20 13.27 2.08 1.88
N LYS A 21 13.89 3.19 2.34
CA LYS A 21 13.30 4.14 3.30
C LYS A 21 12.20 5.03 2.70
N GLN A 22 11.71 4.76 1.49
CA GLN A 22 10.69 5.57 0.79
C GLN A 22 9.28 4.94 0.77
N LEU A 23 9.04 3.85 1.51
CA LEU A 23 7.73 3.60 2.14
C LEU A 23 7.65 4.31 3.50
N LYS A 24 8.41 5.38 3.67
CA LYS A 24 7.97 6.51 4.46
C LYS A 24 6.88 7.16 3.60
N THR A 25 5.75 7.54 4.19
CA THR A 25 4.98 8.68 3.69
C THR A 25 5.97 9.64 3.04
N MET A 26 5.83 9.95 1.74
CA MET A 26 6.66 10.99 1.13
C MET A 26 6.58 12.12 2.13
N LYS A 27 7.70 12.45 2.80
CA LYS A 27 7.76 13.60 3.71
C LYS A 27 7.71 14.80 2.78
N VAL A 28 6.54 15.02 2.18
CA VAL A 28 6.20 16.30 1.60
C VAL A 28 6.19 17.21 2.82
N ASN A 29 6.95 18.29 2.74
CA ASN A 29 6.97 19.29 3.78
C ASN A 29 5.50 19.64 4.10
N GLU A 30 5.05 19.39 5.33
CA GLU A 30 3.65 19.62 5.74
C GLU A 30 3.20 21.04 5.41
N SER A 31 4.13 22.00 5.48
CA SER A 31 3.92 23.38 5.03
C SER A 31 3.50 23.48 3.57
N LYS A 32 4.17 22.75 2.67
CA LYS A 32 3.85 22.74 1.23
C LYS A 32 2.52 22.03 0.93
N LEU A 33 2.12 21.02 1.72
CA LEU A 33 0.82 20.35 1.55
C LEU A 33 -0.33 21.25 2.01
N LYS A 34 -0.14 21.94 3.14
CA LYS A 34 -1.11 22.90 3.69
C LYS A 34 -1.31 24.11 2.78
N ASP A 35 -0.44 24.34 1.79
CA ASP A 35 -0.63 25.40 0.80
C ASP A 35 -1.51 24.97 -0.39
N ILE A 36 -1.74 23.66 -0.57
CA ILE A 36 -2.56 23.14 -1.67
C ILE A 36 -4.04 23.45 -1.38
N PRO A 37 -4.76 24.17 -2.27
CA PRO A 37 -6.14 24.60 -2.01
C PRO A 37 -7.08 23.47 -1.58
N VAL A 38 -7.03 22.31 -2.25
CA VAL A 38 -7.89 21.16 -1.93
C VAL A 38 -7.58 20.55 -0.55
N VAL A 39 -6.33 20.53 -0.12
CA VAL A 39 -5.95 20.00 1.20
C VAL A 39 -6.43 20.93 2.31
N ARG A 40 -6.39 22.24 2.07
CA ARG A 40 -6.93 23.25 3.00
C ARG A 40 -8.44 23.20 3.13
N GLU A 41 -9.12 22.89 2.03
CA GLU A 41 -10.59 22.83 1.96
C GLU A 41 -11.14 21.56 2.63
N PHE A 42 -10.37 20.46 2.61
CA PHE A 42 -10.77 19.16 3.16
C PHE A 42 -9.76 18.59 4.16
N PRO A 43 -9.53 19.25 5.31
CA PRO A 43 -8.51 18.84 6.28
C PRO A 43 -8.84 17.49 6.96
N ASP A 44 -10.10 17.11 6.98
CA ASP A 44 -10.63 15.83 7.48
C ASP A 44 -10.39 14.66 6.52
N VAL A 45 -10.33 14.93 5.21
CA VAL A 45 -10.05 13.92 4.17
C VAL A 45 -8.55 13.67 4.03
N PHE A 46 -7.71 14.65 4.37
CA PHE A 46 -6.24 14.57 4.29
C PHE A 46 -5.57 14.73 5.66
N PRO A 47 -5.86 13.87 6.66
CA PRO A 47 -5.18 13.92 7.95
C PRO A 47 -3.71 13.48 7.82
N GLU A 48 -2.87 13.95 8.74
CA GLU A 48 -1.45 13.62 8.78
C GLU A 48 -1.20 12.12 9.06
N ASP A 49 -2.11 11.50 9.80
CA ASP A 49 -2.14 10.05 10.05
C ASP A 49 -3.57 9.50 9.89
N LEU A 50 -3.68 8.23 9.50
CA LEU A 50 -4.97 7.56 9.34
C LEU A 50 -5.54 7.19 10.71
N SER A 51 -6.77 7.65 10.99
CA SER A 51 -7.43 7.49 12.29
C SER A 51 -7.98 6.09 12.57
N GLY A 52 -7.88 5.17 11.61
CA GLY A 52 -8.34 3.78 11.71
C GLY A 52 -9.05 3.32 10.44
N LEU A 53 -9.74 2.18 10.53
CA LEU A 53 -10.54 1.66 9.42
C LEU A 53 -11.61 2.67 8.99
N PRO A 54 -11.92 2.74 7.68
CA PRO A 54 -13.02 3.56 7.22
C PRO A 54 -14.32 3.15 7.94
N PRO A 55 -15.24 4.09 8.20
CA PRO A 55 -16.55 3.78 8.76
C PRO A 55 -17.25 2.66 7.99
N SER A 56 -18.14 1.93 8.66
CA SER A 56 -18.98 0.92 8.03
C SER A 56 -19.66 1.54 6.81
N ARG A 57 -19.31 1.05 5.63
CA ARG A 57 -19.95 1.50 4.38
C ARG A 57 -21.27 0.76 4.23
N GLU A 58 -22.23 1.41 3.58
CA GLU A 58 -23.52 0.79 3.23
C GLU A 58 -23.34 -0.41 2.29
N VAL A 59 -22.21 -0.45 1.56
CA VAL A 59 -21.82 -1.57 0.69
C VAL A 59 -20.71 -2.38 1.38
N GLU A 60 -20.96 -3.67 1.54
CA GLU A 60 -19.97 -4.64 2.00
C GLU A 60 -18.96 -4.94 0.89
N PHE A 61 -17.66 -4.85 1.18
CA PHE A 61 -16.62 -5.30 0.27
C PHE A 61 -16.56 -6.83 0.28
N ARG A 62 -17.04 -7.45 -0.80
CA ARG A 62 -16.97 -8.89 -1.00
C ARG A 62 -15.91 -9.22 -2.05
N ILE A 63 -15.13 -10.27 -1.79
CA ILE A 63 -14.21 -10.84 -2.77
C ILE A 63 -14.91 -12.07 -3.36
N ASP A 64 -15.57 -11.88 -4.50
CA ASP A 64 -16.20 -12.99 -5.20
C ASP A 64 -15.13 -13.83 -5.91
N LEU A 65 -15.12 -15.12 -5.63
CA LEU A 65 -14.27 -16.07 -6.33
C LEU A 65 -14.97 -16.54 -7.60
N ILE A 66 -14.25 -16.51 -8.73
CA ILE A 66 -14.71 -17.24 -9.91
C ILE A 66 -14.83 -18.72 -9.58
N HIS A 67 -15.84 -19.38 -10.13
CA HIS A 67 -16.07 -20.81 -9.85
C HIS A 67 -14.83 -21.63 -10.22
N GLY A 68 -14.33 -22.44 -9.29
CA GLY A 68 -13.11 -23.23 -9.46
C GLY A 68 -11.80 -22.51 -9.11
N ALA A 69 -11.83 -21.25 -8.67
CA ALA A 69 -10.63 -20.59 -8.13
C ALA A 69 -10.14 -21.29 -6.86
N MET A 70 -8.85 -21.61 -6.82
CA MET A 70 -8.20 -22.18 -5.65
C MET A 70 -7.39 -21.10 -4.90
N PRO A 71 -7.36 -21.12 -3.56
CA PRO A 71 -6.49 -20.24 -2.78
C PRO A 71 -5.03 -20.42 -3.19
N VAL A 72 -4.31 -19.31 -3.31
CA VAL A 72 -2.88 -19.33 -3.61
C VAL A 72 -2.09 -19.32 -2.31
N ALA A 73 -1.35 -20.40 -2.06
CA ALA A 73 -0.36 -20.46 -0.99
C ALA A 73 1.06 -20.35 -1.57
N LYS A 74 1.85 -19.39 -1.08
CA LYS A 74 3.26 -19.21 -1.43
C LYS A 74 4.08 -19.04 -0.16
N SER A 75 5.31 -19.52 -0.18
CA SER A 75 6.25 -19.28 0.92
C SER A 75 6.59 -17.78 1.00
N PRO A 76 6.71 -17.20 2.20
CA PRO A 76 7.21 -15.84 2.36
C PRO A 76 8.60 -15.66 1.72
N TYR A 77 8.88 -14.46 1.22
CA TYR A 77 10.21 -14.12 0.72
C TYR A 77 11.21 -14.02 1.87
N GLN A 78 12.45 -14.41 1.62
CA GLN A 78 13.53 -14.23 2.59
C GLN A 78 13.93 -12.75 2.64
N LEU A 79 13.97 -12.19 3.85
CA LEU A 79 14.35 -10.82 4.11
C LEU A 79 15.59 -10.79 5.01
N ALA A 80 16.46 -9.80 4.80
CA ALA A 80 17.56 -9.53 5.72
C ALA A 80 17.02 -9.14 7.11
N PRO A 81 17.78 -9.36 8.20
CA PRO A 81 17.30 -9.08 9.57
C PRO A 81 16.76 -7.67 9.77
N THR A 82 17.39 -6.66 9.17
CA THR A 82 16.96 -5.26 9.25
C THR A 82 15.59 -5.02 8.59
N LYS A 83 15.31 -5.74 7.49
CA LYS A 83 14.02 -5.67 6.80
C LYS A 83 12.92 -6.44 7.51
N MET A 84 13.27 -7.54 8.15
CA MET A 84 12.33 -8.24 9.04
C MET A 84 11.90 -7.37 10.21
N GLN A 85 12.84 -6.65 10.83
CA GLN A 85 12.52 -5.74 11.95
C GLN A 85 11.61 -4.58 11.51
N GLU A 86 11.91 -3.98 10.35
CA GLU A 86 11.08 -2.92 9.77
C GLU A 86 9.65 -3.41 9.49
N LEU A 87 9.52 -4.59 8.87
CA LEU A 87 8.22 -5.21 8.60
C LEU A 87 7.45 -5.50 9.89
N ALA A 88 8.12 -6.04 10.92
CA ALA A 88 7.49 -6.32 12.22
C ALA A 88 6.94 -5.04 12.88
N ASN A 89 7.68 -3.95 12.81
CA ASN A 89 7.23 -2.66 13.35
C ASN A 89 6.01 -2.12 12.59
N GLN A 90 5.99 -2.23 11.27
CA GLN A 90 4.84 -1.82 10.44
C GLN A 90 3.60 -2.67 10.73
N LEU A 91 3.76 -3.99 10.84
CA LEU A 91 2.66 -4.88 11.20
C LEU A 91 2.10 -4.56 12.59
N LYS A 92 2.97 -4.24 13.54
CA LYS A 92 2.55 -3.82 14.88
C LYS A 92 1.74 -2.52 14.85
N GLU A 93 2.21 -1.52 14.11
CA GLU A 93 1.48 -0.26 13.92
C GLU A 93 0.09 -0.48 13.30
N LEU A 94 0.01 -1.31 12.25
CA LEU A 94 -1.26 -1.63 11.59
C LEU A 94 -2.24 -2.36 12.52
N GLN A 95 -1.74 -3.28 13.34
CA GLN A 95 -2.55 -4.01 14.32
C GLN A 95 -3.05 -3.07 15.44
N ASP A 96 -2.17 -2.20 15.94
CA ASP A 96 -2.53 -1.22 16.99
C ASP A 96 -3.56 -0.20 16.49
N LYS A 97 -3.56 0.11 15.17
CA LYS A 97 -4.58 0.93 14.50
C LYS A 97 -5.84 0.15 14.08
N GLY A 98 -5.85 -1.17 14.25
CA GLY A 98 -7.01 -2.03 13.93
C GLY A 98 -7.25 -2.25 12.44
N PHE A 99 -6.24 -2.08 11.59
CA PHE A 99 -6.36 -2.34 10.16
C PHE A 99 -6.25 -3.83 9.80
N ILE A 100 -5.55 -4.61 10.65
CA ILE A 100 -5.28 -6.04 10.48
C ILE A 100 -5.47 -6.82 11.78
#